data_AF-A0A4Q5YBD5-F1
#
_entry.id   AF-A0A4Q5YBD5-F1
#
_cell.length_a   1.000
_cell.length_b   1.000
_cell.length_c   1.000
_cell.angle_alpha   90.00
_cell.angle_beta   90.00
_cell.angle_gamma   90.00
#
_symmetry.space_group_name_H-M   'P 1'
#
loop_
_entity.id
_entity.type
_entity.pdbx_description
1 polymer ?
#
loop_
_entity_poly.entity_id
_entity_poly.type
_entity_poly.pdbx_seq_one_letter_code
_entity_poly.pdbx_strand_id
1 'polypeptide(L)'
;MQEAYIVAGYRTAVGKAPRGVFRFTRADDLAAEVIRHLVASVPSLNKEEIDDVIVGNATPEAEQGLNIGRMISLMGLDTDKVPGVTVNRYCASGLETIATAVAKIKSGMADCIIAGGVEIMSGMPFGGWKLVPNADVAKNNPDWYWGMGLTAEAVA
;
A
#
# COMPACT_ATOMS: atom_id res chain seq x y z
N MET A 1 4.49 24.39 -14.06
CA MET A 1 4.38 23.17 -13.25
C MET A 1 3.03 23.21 -12.57
N GLN A 2 2.22 22.16 -12.70
CA GLN A 2 1.03 22.02 -11.87
C GLN A 2 1.49 21.78 -10.41
N GLU A 3 0.71 22.24 -9.44
CA GLU A 3 0.98 21.97 -8.02
C GLU A 3 0.05 20.85 -7.55
N ALA A 4 0.57 19.90 -6.77
CA ALA A 4 -0.20 18.78 -6.27
C ALA A 4 -0.78 19.12 -4.89
N TYR A 5 -2.07 18.90 -4.72
CA TYR A 5 -2.79 19.18 -3.46
C TYR A 5 -3.38 17.88 -2.88
N ILE A 6 -3.42 17.80 -1.55
CA ILE A 6 -4.17 16.74 -0.86
C ILE A 6 -5.61 17.24 -0.68
N VAL A 7 -6.55 16.62 -1.38
CA VAL A 7 -7.98 16.99 -1.32
C VAL A 7 -8.65 16.38 -0.10
N ALA A 8 -8.37 15.12 0.21
CA ALA A 8 -8.91 14.40 1.35
C ALA A 8 -7.98 13.23 1.73
N GLY A 9 -8.11 12.73 2.95
CA GLY A 9 -7.32 11.59 3.44
C GLY A 9 -8.02 10.89 4.60
N TYR A 10 -8.08 9.57 4.53
CA TYR A 10 -8.72 8.72 5.53
C TYR A 10 -7.85 7.49 5.81
N ARG A 11 -8.08 6.89 6.97
CA ARG A 11 -7.48 5.62 7.36
C ARG A 11 -8.46 4.81 8.19
N THR A 12 -8.26 3.51 8.24
CA THR A 12 -8.91 2.65 9.22
C THR A 12 -8.42 2.96 10.64
N ALA A 13 -9.12 2.41 11.63
CA ALA A 13 -8.49 2.15 12.93
C ALA A 13 -7.30 1.19 12.77
N VAL A 14 -6.37 1.16 13.72
CA VAL A 14 -5.25 0.21 13.69
C VAL A 14 -5.54 -0.96 14.64
N GLY A 15 -5.64 -2.17 14.09
CA GLY A 15 -5.84 -3.39 14.86
C GLY A 15 -4.52 -4.07 15.24
N LYS A 16 -4.44 -4.62 16.46
CA LYS A 16 -3.23 -5.31 16.94
C LYS A 16 -3.10 -6.72 16.36
N ALA A 17 -2.12 -7.00 15.52
CA ALA A 17 -1.85 -8.37 15.07
C ALA A 17 -1.28 -9.27 16.19
N PRO A 18 -1.48 -10.60 16.16
CA PRO A 18 -2.39 -11.36 15.28
C PRO A 18 -3.81 -11.53 15.87
N ARG A 19 -4.11 -10.92 17.02
CA ARG A 19 -5.34 -11.20 17.79
C ARG A 19 -6.40 -10.09 17.77
N GLY A 20 -6.12 -9.00 17.07
CA GLY A 20 -6.91 -7.78 17.07
C GLY A 20 -8.16 -7.83 16.20
N VAL A 21 -8.79 -6.66 16.08
CA VAL A 21 -10.07 -6.44 15.41
C VAL A 21 -10.09 -6.89 13.94
N PHE A 22 -8.98 -6.74 13.21
CA PHE A 22 -8.90 -7.08 11.77
C PHE A 22 -8.29 -8.46 11.48
N ARG A 23 -8.18 -9.36 12.48
CA ARG A 23 -7.48 -10.64 12.29
C ARG A 23 -8.11 -11.57 11.23
N PHE A 24 -9.38 -11.37 10.90
CA PHE A 24 -10.12 -12.13 9.89
C PHE A 24 -10.59 -11.26 8.72
N THR A 25 -10.03 -10.06 8.59
CA THR A 25 -10.35 -9.13 7.51
C THR A 25 -9.20 -9.13 6.52
N ARG A 26 -9.50 -9.18 5.22
CA ARG A 26 -8.46 -9.08 4.20
C ARG A 26 -8.02 -7.63 4.00
N ALA A 27 -6.82 -7.46 3.45
CA ALA A 27 -6.25 -6.14 3.17
C ALA A 27 -7.09 -5.39 2.12
N ASP A 28 -7.45 -6.05 1.03
CA ASP A 28 -8.26 -5.48 -0.05
C ASP A 28 -9.66 -5.03 0.41
N ASP A 29 -10.31 -5.79 1.30
CA ASP A 29 -11.58 -5.37 1.93
C ASP A 29 -11.46 -4.05 2.70
N LEU A 30 -10.44 -3.93 3.56
CA LEU A 30 -10.19 -2.72 4.36
C LEU A 30 -9.89 -1.51 3.49
N ALA A 31 -9.01 -1.67 2.50
CA ALA A 31 -8.65 -0.58 1.62
C ALA A 31 -9.82 -0.17 0.71
N ALA A 32 -10.62 -1.13 0.22
CA ALA A 32 -11.81 -0.82 -0.56
C ALA A 32 -12.85 -0.04 0.25
N GLU A 33 -13.02 -0.35 1.55
CA GLU A 33 -13.88 0.44 2.44
C GLU A 33 -13.39 1.89 2.60
N VAL A 34 -12.08 2.07 2.81
CA VAL A 34 -11.47 3.40 2.88
C VAL A 34 -11.64 4.17 1.57
N ILE A 35 -11.44 3.55 0.41
CA ILE A 35 -11.62 4.21 -0.89
C ILE A 35 -13.08 4.61 -1.10
N ARG A 36 -14.04 3.73 -0.80
CA ARG A 36 -15.47 4.06 -0.91
C ARG A 36 -15.82 5.28 -0.06
N HIS A 37 -15.31 5.32 1.18
CA HIS A 37 -15.52 6.46 2.06
C HIS A 37 -14.82 7.74 1.57
N LEU A 38 -13.57 7.62 1.12
CA LEU A 38 -12.78 8.75 0.58
C LEU A 38 -13.50 9.40 -0.61
N VAL A 39 -13.93 8.61 -1.60
CA VAL A 39 -14.64 9.10 -2.78
C VAL A 39 -15.99 9.71 -2.39
N ALA A 40 -16.75 9.05 -1.51
CA ALA A 40 -18.04 9.57 -1.03
C ALA A 40 -17.90 10.91 -0.28
N SER A 41 -16.76 11.15 0.37
CA SER A 41 -16.48 12.42 1.07
C SER A 41 -16.20 13.60 0.13
N VAL A 42 -15.97 13.34 -1.16
CA VAL A 42 -15.73 14.33 -2.21
C VAL A 42 -16.83 14.21 -3.27
N PRO A 43 -18.07 14.69 -3.00
CA PRO A 43 -19.24 14.39 -3.83
C PRO A 43 -19.17 14.96 -5.26
N SER A 44 -18.29 15.93 -5.52
CA SER A 44 -18.05 16.50 -6.84
C SER A 44 -17.06 15.69 -7.70
N LEU A 45 -16.38 14.69 -7.13
CA LEU A 45 -15.41 13.88 -7.85
C LEU A 45 -16.13 12.79 -8.66
N ASN A 46 -15.97 12.82 -9.98
CA ASN A 46 -16.29 11.65 -10.78
C ASN A 46 -15.17 10.61 -10.61
N LYS A 47 -15.51 9.44 -10.07
CA LYS A 47 -14.53 8.36 -9.84
C LYS A 47 -13.79 7.92 -11.11
N GLU A 48 -14.37 8.09 -12.29
CA GLU A 48 -13.72 7.76 -13.56
C GLU A 48 -12.67 8.79 -14.02
N GLU A 49 -12.58 9.95 -13.35
CA GLU A 49 -11.53 10.95 -13.55
C GLU A 49 -10.26 10.64 -12.74
N ILE A 50 -10.27 9.57 -11.94
CA ILE A 50 -9.08 9.11 -11.23
C ILE A 50 -8.16 8.39 -12.22
N ASP A 51 -6.94 8.90 -12.39
CA ASP A 51 -5.97 8.37 -13.32
C ASP A 51 -5.25 7.10 -12.81
N ASP A 52 -5.13 6.96 -11.48
CA ASP A 52 -4.44 5.81 -10.88
C ASP A 52 -4.81 5.61 -9.40
N VAL A 53 -4.72 4.35 -8.95
CA VAL A 53 -4.80 3.95 -7.54
C VAL A 53 -3.47 3.29 -7.17
N ILE A 54 -2.62 4.04 -6.47
CA ILE A 54 -1.26 3.63 -6.12
C ILE A 54 -1.24 3.18 -4.66
N VAL A 55 -1.04 1.87 -4.44
CA VAL A 55 -1.14 1.27 -3.10
C VAL A 55 0.20 0.72 -2.64
N GLY A 56 0.68 1.21 -1.51
CA GLY A 56 1.85 0.69 -0.81
C GLY A 56 1.52 -0.60 -0.06
N ASN A 57 2.31 -1.66 -0.25
CA ASN A 57 2.19 -2.90 0.51
C ASN A 57 3.59 -3.53 0.69
N ALA A 58 3.99 -3.81 1.93
CA ALA A 58 5.36 -4.24 2.23
C ALA A 58 5.60 -5.73 1.97
N THR A 59 4.55 -6.55 2.08
CA THR A 59 4.61 -8.00 1.85
C THR A 59 3.53 -8.45 0.87
N PRO A 60 3.64 -8.15 -0.44
CA PRO A 60 2.61 -8.43 -1.44
C PRO A 60 2.60 -9.91 -1.84
N GLU A 61 2.23 -10.76 -0.89
CA GLU A 61 2.19 -12.21 -0.99
C GLU A 61 0.87 -12.76 -0.40
N ALA A 62 0.55 -14.00 -0.77
CA ALA A 62 -0.65 -14.74 -0.36
C ALA A 62 -1.95 -13.90 -0.40
N GLU A 63 -2.65 -13.73 0.72
CA GLU A 63 -3.95 -13.03 0.78
C GLU A 63 -3.88 -11.57 0.35
N GLN A 64 -2.70 -10.95 0.39
CA GLN A 64 -2.46 -9.58 -0.08
C GLN A 64 -1.46 -9.51 -1.25
N GLY A 65 -1.32 -10.64 -1.97
CA GLY A 65 -0.48 -10.76 -3.16
C GLY A 65 -1.12 -10.27 -4.45
N LEU A 66 -0.62 -10.80 -5.58
CA LEU A 66 -0.92 -10.29 -6.92
C LEU A 66 -0.60 -8.79 -7.00
N ASN A 67 -1.32 -8.05 -7.84
CA ASN A 67 -1.34 -6.60 -7.80
C ASN A 67 -2.53 -6.15 -6.94
N ILE A 68 -2.35 -6.13 -5.61
CA ILE A 68 -3.41 -5.73 -4.67
C ILE A 68 -3.91 -4.31 -4.92
N GLY A 69 -3.05 -3.39 -5.39
CA GLY A 69 -3.46 -2.05 -5.82
C GLY A 69 -4.53 -2.05 -6.91
N ARG A 70 -4.43 -2.97 -7.90
CA ARG A 70 -5.48 -3.15 -8.91
C ARG A 70 -6.76 -3.75 -8.32
N MET A 71 -6.64 -4.73 -7.42
CA MET A 71 -7.81 -5.32 -6.76
C MET A 71 -8.58 -4.27 -5.94
N ILE A 72 -7.85 -3.43 -5.21
CA ILE A 72 -8.38 -2.32 -4.43
C ILE A 72 -9.05 -1.27 -5.31
N SER A 73 -8.46 -0.93 -6.47
CA SER A 73 -9.08 -0.03 -7.44
C SER A 73 -10.45 -0.56 -7.89
N LEU A 74 -10.49 -1.83 -8.32
CA LEU A 74 -11.73 -2.48 -8.77
C LEU A 74 -12.79 -2.53 -7.66
N MET A 75 -12.42 -2.99 -6.46
CA MET A 75 -13.34 -3.19 -5.34
C MET A 75 -13.79 -1.86 -4.68
N GLY A 76 -12.89 -0.88 -4.61
CA GLY A 76 -13.13 0.41 -3.97
C GLY A 76 -13.89 1.38 -4.86
N LEU A 77 -13.64 1.33 -6.17
CA LEU A 77 -14.26 2.24 -7.14
C LEU A 77 -15.39 1.58 -7.93
N ASP A 78 -15.55 0.26 -7.96
CA ASP A 78 -16.60 -0.42 -8.73
C ASP A 78 -16.60 0.05 -10.21
N THR A 79 -15.43 0.03 -10.83
CA THR A 79 -15.17 0.35 -12.23
C THR A 79 -13.83 -0.26 -12.66
N ASP A 80 -13.73 -0.68 -13.90
CA ASP A 80 -12.50 -1.25 -14.48
C ASP A 80 -11.61 -0.20 -15.18
N LYS A 81 -12.14 1.01 -15.40
CA LYS A 81 -11.48 2.11 -16.11
C LYS A 81 -10.29 2.72 -15.38
N VAL A 82 -10.28 2.67 -14.05
CA VAL A 82 -9.22 3.25 -13.23
C VAL A 82 -8.14 2.21 -12.96
N PRO A 83 -6.89 2.38 -13.43
CA PRO A 83 -5.84 1.40 -13.18
C PRO A 83 -5.48 1.33 -11.69
N GLY A 84 -4.59 0.40 -11.34
CA GLY A 84 -4.03 0.36 -10.00
C GLY A 84 -2.71 -0.38 -9.98
N VAL A 85 -1.82 0.05 -9.08
CA VAL A 85 -0.46 -0.47 -8.97
C VAL A 85 -0.07 -0.68 -7.50
N THR A 86 0.71 -1.72 -7.26
CA THR A 86 1.27 -2.03 -5.95
C THR A 86 2.72 -1.57 -5.89
N VAL A 87 3.07 -0.81 -4.86
CA VAL A 87 4.43 -0.30 -4.64
C VAL A 87 4.98 -0.90 -3.36
N ASN A 88 6.22 -1.40 -3.40
CA ASN A 88 6.92 -1.90 -2.24
C ASN A 88 8.23 -1.14 -2.00
N ARG A 89 8.24 -0.35 -0.94
CA ARG A 89 9.42 0.25 -0.30
C ARG A 89 9.39 -0.05 1.22
N TYR A 90 8.98 -1.26 1.57
CA TYR A 90 8.78 -1.70 2.96
C TYR A 90 7.97 -0.68 3.79
N CYS A 91 8.49 -0.27 4.95
CA CYS A 91 7.83 0.66 5.88
C CYS A 91 7.48 2.01 5.23
N ALA A 92 8.16 2.39 4.15
CA ALA A 92 7.93 3.65 3.44
C ALA A 92 6.95 3.52 2.26
N SER A 93 6.40 2.34 1.99
CA SER A 93 5.58 2.09 0.78
C SER A 93 4.41 3.06 0.63
N GLY A 94 3.67 3.33 1.71
CA GLY A 94 2.53 4.27 1.66
C GLY A 94 2.95 5.73 1.44
N LEU A 95 4.16 6.13 1.84
CA LEU A 95 4.68 7.47 1.57
C LEU A 95 5.25 7.55 0.15
N GLU A 96 5.85 6.47 -0.34
CA GLU A 96 6.33 6.35 -1.72
C GLU A 96 5.20 6.53 -2.73
N THR A 97 4.00 6.01 -2.44
CA THR A 97 2.85 6.19 -3.34
C THR A 97 2.43 7.66 -3.43
N ILE A 98 2.45 8.39 -2.32
CA ILE A 98 2.17 9.83 -2.29
C ILE A 98 3.25 10.59 -3.07
N ALA A 99 4.53 10.28 -2.86
CA ALA A 99 5.63 10.90 -3.60
C ALA A 99 5.51 10.66 -5.11
N THR A 100 5.15 9.43 -5.51
CA THR A 100 4.90 9.06 -6.91
C THR A 100 3.71 9.81 -7.50
N ALA A 101 2.61 9.93 -6.76
CA ALA A 101 1.44 10.68 -7.18
C ALA A 101 1.76 12.17 -7.39
N VAL A 102 2.47 12.78 -6.44
CA VAL A 102 2.92 14.17 -6.56
C VAL A 102 3.79 14.35 -7.79
N ALA A 103 4.75 13.45 -8.04
CA ALA A 103 5.60 13.52 -9.22
C ALA A 103 4.79 13.45 -10.52
N LYS A 104 3.83 12.51 -10.62
CA LYS A 104 2.96 12.35 -11.78
C LYS A 104 2.09 13.58 -12.05
N ILE A 105 1.52 14.19 -11.01
CA ILE A 105 0.71 15.42 -11.13
C ILE A 105 1.59 16.60 -11.56
N LYS A 106 2.72 16.83 -10.88
CA LYS A 106 3.61 17.96 -11.20
C LYS A 106 4.17 17.90 -12.62
N SER A 107 4.35 16.70 -13.17
CA SER A 107 4.79 16.48 -14.55
C SER A 107 3.67 16.57 -15.59
N GLY A 108 2.39 16.67 -15.17
CA GLY A 108 1.23 16.65 -16.07
C GLY A 108 0.94 15.28 -16.68
N MET A 109 1.36 14.18 -16.02
CA MET A 109 1.05 12.81 -16.45
C MET A 109 -0.30 12.32 -15.91
N ALA A 110 -0.85 13.00 -14.90
CA ALA A 110 -2.12 12.71 -14.25
C ALA A 110 -2.65 14.00 -13.61
N ASP A 111 -3.96 14.08 -13.43
CA ASP A 111 -4.64 15.20 -12.77
C ASP A 111 -5.24 14.77 -11.42
N CYS A 112 -5.63 13.49 -11.26
CA CYS A 112 -6.21 12.97 -10.02
C CYS A 112 -5.70 11.56 -9.71
N ILE A 113 -5.13 11.35 -8.52
CA ILE A 113 -4.61 10.04 -8.09
C ILE A 113 -5.07 9.75 -6.66
N ILE A 114 -5.48 8.50 -6.41
CA ILE A 114 -5.59 7.97 -5.05
C ILE A 114 -4.25 7.31 -4.69
N ALA A 115 -3.61 7.81 -3.63
CA ALA A 115 -2.37 7.25 -3.11
C ALA A 115 -2.54 6.86 -1.64
N GLY A 116 -2.04 5.69 -1.27
CA GLY A 116 -2.07 5.22 0.11
C GLY A 116 -1.32 3.91 0.29
N GLY A 117 -1.69 3.15 1.32
CA GLY A 117 -1.13 1.83 1.58
C GLY A 117 -2.06 0.97 2.41
N VAL A 118 -1.78 -0.32 2.39
CA VAL A 118 -2.54 -1.34 3.11
C VAL A 118 -1.62 -2.44 3.60
N GLU A 119 -1.90 -3.00 4.77
CA GLU A 119 -1.11 -4.08 5.34
C GLU A 119 -1.97 -4.89 6.31
N ILE A 120 -1.96 -6.23 6.21
CA ILE A 120 -2.61 -7.12 7.18
C ILE A 120 -1.62 -8.15 7.70
N MET A 121 -0.95 -7.78 8.79
CA MET A 121 0.05 -8.63 9.44
C MET A 121 -0.52 -9.88 10.13
N SER A 122 -1.85 -9.94 10.33
CA SER A 122 -2.49 -11.13 10.93
C SER A 122 -2.65 -12.27 9.92
N GLY A 123 -2.86 -11.95 8.64
CA GLY A 123 -2.87 -12.91 7.54
C GLY A 123 -1.48 -13.14 6.96
N MET A 124 -0.68 -12.07 6.87
CA MET A 124 0.67 -12.11 6.32
C MET A 124 1.70 -11.49 7.29
N PRO A 125 2.32 -12.30 8.15
CA PRO A 125 3.36 -11.82 9.07
C PRO A 125 4.57 -11.25 8.33
N PHE A 126 5.33 -10.42 9.06
CA PHE A 126 6.59 -9.89 8.56
C PHE A 126 7.57 -11.05 8.23
N GLY A 127 8.13 -11.03 7.03
CA GLY A 127 8.96 -12.13 6.48
C GLY A 127 8.34 -12.83 5.27
N GLY A 128 7.09 -12.51 4.94
CA GLY A 128 6.40 -13.09 3.78
C GLY A 128 5.95 -14.53 4.03
N TRP A 129 5.38 -15.15 2.99
CA TRP A 129 4.89 -16.53 3.03
C TRP A 129 6.06 -17.52 2.99
N LYS A 130 7.11 -17.20 2.22
CA LYS A 130 8.31 -18.02 2.09
C LYS A 130 9.55 -17.16 1.91
N LEU A 131 10.29 -16.96 2.99
CA LEU A 131 11.58 -16.26 2.95
C LEU A 131 12.67 -17.17 2.34
N VAL A 132 13.11 -16.85 1.13
CA VAL A 132 14.21 -17.58 0.45
C VAL A 132 15.27 -16.58 -0.02
N PRO A 133 16.22 -16.20 0.85
CA PRO A 133 17.38 -15.38 0.48
C PRO A 133 18.22 -16.05 -0.61
N ASN A 134 18.90 -15.25 -1.43
CA ASN A 134 19.92 -15.79 -2.32
C ASN A 134 21.07 -16.38 -1.49
N ALA A 135 21.45 -17.64 -1.76
CA ALA A 135 22.40 -18.38 -0.92
C ALA A 135 23.79 -17.73 -0.85
N ASP A 136 24.34 -17.30 -1.98
CA ASP A 136 25.67 -16.69 -2.04
C ASP A 136 25.66 -15.30 -1.38
N VAL A 137 24.62 -14.51 -1.63
CA VAL A 137 24.48 -13.19 -1.00
C VAL A 137 24.31 -13.31 0.50
N ALA A 138 23.47 -14.23 0.99
CA ALA A 138 23.26 -14.45 2.42
C ALA A 138 24.51 -14.97 3.14
N LYS A 139 25.33 -15.78 2.47
CA LYS A 139 26.61 -16.26 3.00
C LYS A 139 27.62 -15.11 3.13
N ASN A 140 27.71 -14.25 2.13
CA ASN A 140 28.72 -13.20 2.06
C ASN A 140 28.29 -11.88 2.73
N ASN A 141 26.99 -11.65 2.87
CA ASN A 141 26.39 -10.45 3.48
C ASN A 141 25.24 -10.85 4.44
N PRO A 142 25.54 -11.59 5.52
CA PRO A 142 24.50 -12.09 6.44
C PRO A 142 23.74 -10.97 7.17
N ASP A 143 24.35 -9.80 7.29
CA ASP A 143 23.81 -8.58 7.89
C ASP A 143 22.67 -7.94 7.09
N TRP A 144 22.64 -8.13 5.77
CA TRP A 144 21.55 -7.61 4.91
C TRP A 144 20.19 -8.27 5.21
N TYR A 145 20.21 -9.42 5.89
CA TYR A 145 19.04 -10.20 6.25
C TYR A 145 18.73 -10.16 7.74
N TRP A 146 19.32 -9.22 8.48
CA TRP A 146 18.98 -9.02 9.88
C TRP A 146 17.50 -8.67 10.05
N GLY A 147 16.86 -9.34 11.01
CA GLY A 147 15.55 -8.92 11.48
C GLY A 147 15.63 -7.54 12.13
N MET A 148 14.55 -6.76 12.04
CA MET A 148 14.51 -5.38 12.55
C MET A 148 14.80 -5.25 14.05
N GLY A 149 14.60 -6.31 14.83
CA GLY A 149 15.03 -6.35 16.23
C GLY A 149 16.55 -6.29 16.38
N LEU A 150 17.29 -7.05 15.58
CA LEU A 150 18.77 -7.03 15.63
C LEU A 150 19.32 -5.68 15.15
N THR A 151 18.71 -5.08 14.13
CA THR A 151 19.12 -3.74 13.69
C THR A 151 18.83 -2.68 14.75
N ALA A 152 17.76 -2.84 15.54
CA ALA A 152 17.46 -1.96 16.66
C ALA A 152 18.50 -2.09 17.78
N GLU A 153 18.89 -3.32 18.14
CA GLU A 153 19.95 -3.57 19.12
C GLU A 153 21.31 -3.03 18.66
N ALA A 154 21.61 -3.06 17.37
CA ALA A 154 22.86 -2.52 16.83
C ALA A 154 22.95 -0.98 16.88
N VAL A 155 21.81 -0.30 16.98
CA VAL A 155 21.72 1.17 17.10
C VAL A 155 21.69 1.64 18.56
N ALA A 156 21.19 0.79 19.46
CA ALA A 156 21.05 1.07 20.89
C ALA A 156 22.40 1.25 21.60
#